data_AF-A0A6G9CUZ4-F1
#
_entry.id   AF-A0A6G9CUZ4-F1
#
_cell.length_a   1.000
_cell.length_b   1.000
_cell.length_c   1.000
_cell.angle_alpha   90.00
_cell.angle_beta   90.00
_cell.angle_gamma   90.00
#
_symmetry.space_group_name_H-M   'P 1'
#
loop_
_entity.id
_entity.type
_entity.pdbx_description
1 polymer ?
#
loop_
_entity_poly.entity_id
_entity_poly.type
_entity_poly.pdbx_seq_one_letter_code
_entity_poly.pdbx_strand_id
1 'polypeptide(L)'
;MVDRHGSFGVVFEKSLIVASGGARVWYVDRDSAVGTHLSTSIALLEQESAWDHPFWSLTPFFEPRIPGRHQWEWEREWRVPGDFVWDSDDAVIGVLAPESAREKFGELGFQVRPPLD
;
A
#
# COMPACT_ATOMS: atom_id res chain seq x y z
N MET A 1 -9.34 4.02 11.28
CA MET A 1 -8.13 3.30 10.81
C MET A 1 -7.92 2.01 11.61
N VAL A 2 -7.96 2.07 12.95
CA VAL A 2 -7.81 0.91 13.87
C VAL A 2 -8.86 -0.21 13.66
N ASP A 3 -10.12 0.12 13.38
CA ASP A 3 -11.19 -0.91 13.33
C ASP A 3 -11.19 -1.80 12.08
N ARG A 4 -10.37 -1.51 11.06
CA ARG A 4 -10.43 -2.21 9.75
C ARG A 4 -9.20 -3.04 9.40
N HIS A 5 -8.04 -2.73 9.99
CA HIS A 5 -6.75 -3.35 9.65
C HIS A 5 -6.00 -3.93 10.86
N GLY A 6 -6.66 -4.00 12.03
CA GLY A 6 -6.04 -4.47 13.27
C GLY A 6 -5.26 -3.37 13.98
N SER A 7 -5.00 -3.57 15.28
CA SER A 7 -4.40 -2.55 16.13
C SER A 7 -2.87 -2.53 16.05
N PHE A 8 -2.26 -3.40 15.25
CA PHE A 8 -0.82 -3.60 15.17
C PHE A 8 -0.33 -3.57 13.72
N GLY A 9 0.93 -3.19 13.52
CA GLY A 9 1.62 -3.22 12.22
C GLY A 9 3.12 -3.37 12.38
N VAL A 10 3.80 -3.73 11.30
CA VAL A 10 5.28 -3.81 11.21
C VAL A 10 5.79 -2.76 10.24
N VAL A 11 6.96 -2.22 10.51
CA VAL A 11 7.59 -1.16 9.71
C VAL A 11 8.86 -1.71 9.07
N PHE A 12 9.01 -1.45 7.78
CA PHE A 12 10.16 -1.86 6.98
C PHE A 12 10.85 -0.64 6.37
N GLU A 13 12.14 -0.77 6.07
CA GLU A 13 12.81 0.19 5.19
C GLU A 13 12.13 0.21 3.82
N LYS A 14 11.91 1.42 3.29
CA LYS A 14 11.24 1.57 2.00
C LYS A 14 12.01 0.92 0.86
N SER A 15 13.34 0.88 0.96
CA SER A 15 14.21 0.21 -0.03
C SER A 15 13.88 -1.29 -0.16
N LEU A 16 13.53 -1.96 0.95
CA LEU A 16 13.12 -3.36 0.94
C LEU A 16 11.80 -3.55 0.19
N ILE A 17 10.83 -2.64 0.41
CA ILE A 17 9.56 -2.64 -0.31
C ILE A 17 9.79 -2.48 -1.80
N VAL A 18 10.64 -1.54 -2.22
CA VAL A 18 10.98 -1.34 -3.64
C VAL A 18 11.69 -2.56 -4.23
N ALA A 19 12.65 -3.15 -3.52
CA ALA A 19 13.38 -4.34 -3.96
C ALA A 19 12.46 -5.55 -4.15
N SER A 20 11.35 -5.61 -3.40
CA SER A 20 10.32 -6.65 -3.49
C SER A 20 9.29 -6.39 -4.60
N GLY A 21 9.54 -5.43 -5.50
CA GLY A 21 8.59 -5.05 -6.55
C GLY A 21 7.43 -4.17 -6.05
N GLY A 22 7.57 -3.59 -4.85
CA GLY A 22 6.57 -2.70 -4.29
C GLY A 22 6.45 -1.39 -5.09
N ALA A 23 5.21 -0.93 -5.25
CA ALA A 23 4.89 0.27 -6.00
C ALA A 23 3.81 1.09 -5.28
N ARG A 24 3.73 2.37 -5.63
CA ARG A 24 2.69 3.28 -5.13
C ARG A 24 1.32 2.89 -5.69
N VAL A 25 0.29 3.05 -4.88
CA VAL A 25 -1.11 3.05 -5.35
C VAL A 25 -1.40 4.39 -6.01
N TRP A 26 -1.93 4.35 -7.24
CA TRP A 26 -2.38 5.54 -7.96
C TRP A 26 -3.89 5.70 -7.78
N TYR A 27 -4.28 6.72 -7.03
CA TYR A 27 -5.67 7.11 -6.89
C TYR A 27 -6.05 8.09 -7.99
N VAL A 28 -7.09 7.79 -8.75
CA VAL A 28 -7.59 8.68 -9.80
C VAL A 28 -9.09 8.82 -9.70
N ASP A 29 -9.56 10.06 -9.82
CA ASP A 29 -10.99 10.35 -9.93
C ASP A 29 -11.67 9.49 -10.99
N ARG A 30 -12.61 8.65 -10.54
CA ARG A 30 -13.40 7.80 -11.43
C ARG A 30 -14.05 8.61 -12.55
N ASP A 31 -14.67 9.72 -12.19
CA ASP A 31 -15.47 10.54 -13.11
C ASP A 31 -14.63 11.60 -13.85
N SER A 32 -13.31 11.61 -13.66
CA SER A 32 -12.42 12.46 -14.45
C SER A 32 -12.21 11.89 -15.85
N ALA A 33 -11.74 12.75 -16.77
CA ALA A 33 -11.31 12.31 -18.09
C ALA A 33 -10.24 11.20 -18.00
N VAL A 34 -9.29 11.34 -17.07
CA VAL A 34 -8.23 10.34 -16.85
C VAL A 34 -8.81 9.01 -16.37
N GLY A 35 -9.71 9.03 -15.39
CA GLY A 35 -10.37 7.82 -14.88
C GLY A 35 -11.19 7.09 -15.96
N THR A 36 -11.94 7.85 -16.76
CA THR A 36 -12.70 7.32 -17.90
C THR A 36 -11.78 6.68 -18.94
N HIS A 37 -10.70 7.37 -19.34
CA HIS A 37 -9.76 6.81 -20.32
C HIS A 37 -9.04 5.57 -19.80
N LEU A 38 -8.63 5.56 -18.53
CA LEU A 38 -7.93 4.42 -17.96
C LEU A 38 -8.84 3.19 -17.90
N SER A 39 -10.05 3.35 -17.37
CA SER A 39 -11.04 2.25 -17.29
C SER A 39 -11.41 1.71 -18.67
N THR A 40 -11.60 2.60 -19.66
CA THR A 40 -11.85 2.19 -21.06
C THR A 40 -10.66 1.43 -21.65
N SER A 41 -9.43 1.88 -21.41
CA SER A 41 -8.22 1.23 -21.92
C SER A 41 -8.03 -0.16 -21.31
N ILE A 42 -8.25 -0.29 -19.99
CA ILE A 42 -8.21 -1.58 -19.29
C ILE A 42 -9.23 -2.55 -19.91
N ALA A 43 -10.49 -2.11 -20.03
CA ALA A 43 -11.56 -2.96 -20.57
C ALA A 43 -11.26 -3.44 -22.01
N LEU A 44 -10.69 -2.56 -22.85
CA LEU A 44 -10.28 -2.92 -24.20
C LEU A 44 -9.16 -3.96 -24.21
N LEU A 45 -8.11 -3.74 -23.41
CA LEU A 45 -6.97 -4.65 -23.34
C LEU A 45 -7.36 -6.03 -22.77
N GLU A 46 -8.28 -6.06 -21.81
CA GLU A 46 -8.85 -7.30 -21.28
C GLU A 46 -9.67 -8.04 -22.36
N GLN A 47 -10.53 -7.32 -23.10
CA GLN A 47 -11.34 -7.88 -24.18
C GLN A 47 -10.46 -8.49 -25.29
N GLU A 48 -9.34 -7.83 -25.60
CA GLU A 48 -8.38 -8.29 -26.61
C GLU A 48 -7.40 -9.34 -26.08
N SER A 49 -7.42 -9.63 -24.77
CA SER A 49 -6.42 -10.50 -24.11
C SER A 49 -4.98 -10.05 -24.38
N ALA A 50 -4.76 -8.73 -24.49
CA ALA A 50 -3.48 -8.12 -24.81
C ALA A 50 -2.58 -8.00 -23.55
N TRP A 51 -2.25 -9.15 -22.94
CA TRP A 51 -1.53 -9.22 -21.66
C TRP A 51 -0.04 -8.84 -21.77
N ASP A 52 0.53 -8.85 -22.96
CA ASP A 52 1.90 -8.40 -23.26
C ASP A 52 1.99 -6.89 -23.52
N HIS A 53 0.87 -6.19 -23.57
CA HIS A 53 0.83 -4.76 -23.83
C HIS A 53 1.56 -3.95 -22.74
N PRO A 54 2.43 -2.97 -23.09
CA PRO A 54 3.23 -2.21 -22.11
C PRO A 54 2.42 -1.47 -21.03
N PHE A 55 1.13 -1.24 -21.26
CA PHE A 55 0.23 -0.65 -20.25
C PHE A 55 0.29 -1.39 -18.91
N TRP A 56 0.38 -2.72 -18.91
CA TRP A 56 0.44 -3.52 -17.69
C TRP A 56 1.72 -3.31 -16.88
N SER A 57 2.74 -2.68 -17.46
CA SER A 57 3.99 -2.34 -16.78
C SER A 57 4.00 -0.95 -16.12
N LEU A 58 2.96 -0.12 -16.33
CA LEU A 58 2.92 1.24 -15.77
C LEU A 58 2.85 1.24 -14.24
N THR A 59 1.87 0.52 -13.70
CA THR A 59 1.71 0.27 -12.27
C THR A 59 0.73 -0.89 -12.08
N PRO A 60 1.02 -1.84 -11.16
CA PRO A 60 0.05 -2.87 -10.80
C PRO A 60 -1.06 -2.34 -9.90
N PHE A 61 -0.93 -1.12 -9.35
CA PHE A 61 -1.85 -0.59 -8.34
C PHE A 61 -2.52 0.69 -8.80
N PHE A 62 -3.77 0.55 -9.23
CA PHE A 62 -4.68 1.63 -9.52
C PHE A 62 -5.94 1.49 -8.66
N GLU A 63 -6.40 2.58 -8.05
CA GLU A 63 -7.70 2.62 -7.39
C GLU A 63 -8.54 3.81 -7.84
N PRO A 64 -9.80 3.58 -8.26
CA PRO A 64 -10.70 4.67 -8.58
C PRO A 64 -11.11 5.40 -7.30
N ARG A 65 -10.86 6.71 -7.25
CA ARG A 65 -11.39 7.60 -6.22
C ARG A 65 -12.88 7.80 -6.46
N ILE A 66 -13.69 7.48 -5.46
CA ILE A 66 -15.14 7.65 -5.47
C ILE A 66 -15.48 8.81 -4.54
N PRO A 67 -16.08 9.91 -5.02
CA PRO A 67 -16.47 11.02 -4.17
C PRO A 67 -17.28 10.58 -2.94
N GLY A 68 -16.94 11.10 -1.76
CA GLY A 68 -17.61 10.77 -0.50
C GLY A 68 -17.29 9.39 0.08
N ARG A 69 -16.52 8.56 -0.62
CA ARG A 69 -16.03 7.27 -0.13
C ARG A 69 -14.51 7.33 -0.05
N HIS A 70 -14.03 7.64 1.16
CA HIS A 70 -12.66 7.44 1.61
C HIS A 70 -11.63 8.37 0.95
N GLN A 71 -11.20 9.39 1.70
CA GLN A 71 -10.10 10.28 1.30
C GLN A 71 -8.81 9.73 1.92
N TRP A 72 -8.17 8.73 1.32
CA TRP A 72 -6.85 8.23 1.78
C TRP A 72 -5.71 8.71 0.87
N GLU A 73 -6.00 9.69 0.03
CA GLU A 73 -5.07 10.22 -0.98
C GLU A 73 -3.79 10.83 -0.38
N TRP A 74 -3.85 11.24 0.90
CA TRP A 74 -2.67 11.69 1.66
C TRP A 74 -1.81 10.55 2.21
N GLU A 75 -2.34 9.33 2.34
CA GLU A 75 -1.65 8.20 3.00
C GLU A 75 -0.52 7.61 2.16
N ARG A 76 -0.39 8.01 0.88
CA ARG A 76 0.71 7.61 -0.02
C ARG A 76 1.02 6.12 0.08
N GLU A 77 -0.03 5.29 -0.02
CA GLU A 77 0.04 3.84 0.14
C GLU A 77 1.01 3.19 -0.87
N TRP A 78 1.79 2.20 -0.39
CA TRP A 78 2.59 1.30 -1.21
C TRP A 78 2.07 -0.12 -1.05
N ARG A 79 2.02 -0.88 -2.15
CA ARG A 79 1.65 -2.30 -2.15
C ARG A 79 2.76 -3.11 -2.80
N VAL A 80 2.82 -4.39 -2.44
CA VAL A 80 3.68 -5.40 -3.08
C VAL A 80 2.76 -6.40 -3.78
N PRO A 81 3.02 -6.80 -5.04
CA PRO A 81 2.18 -7.79 -5.70
C PRO A 81 2.32 -9.16 -5.02
N GLY A 82 1.20 -9.78 -4.67
CA GLY A 82 1.19 -11.07 -3.98
C GLY A 82 1.59 -10.98 -2.51
N ASP A 83 2.21 -12.06 -2.00
CA ASP A 83 2.64 -12.14 -0.61
C ASP A 83 3.96 -11.40 -0.41
N PHE A 84 4.03 -10.58 0.64
CA PHE A 84 5.27 -9.95 1.07
C PHE A 84 6.02 -10.89 2.01
N VAL A 85 7.06 -11.54 1.49
CA VAL A 85 7.95 -12.43 2.25
C VAL A 85 9.26 -11.69 2.52
N TRP A 86 9.73 -11.75 3.77
CA TRP A 86 11.03 -11.20 4.17
C TRP A 86 11.84 -12.27 4.90
N ASP A 87 13.15 -12.33 4.63
CA ASP A 87 14.00 -13.46 4.99
C ASP A 87 14.75 -13.32 6.33
N SER A 88 14.63 -12.16 7.00
CA SER A 88 15.32 -11.91 8.28
C SER A 88 14.48 -11.05 9.21
N ASP A 89 14.52 -11.36 10.50
CA ASP A 89 13.93 -10.52 11.55
C ASP A 89 14.52 -9.10 11.55
N ASP A 90 15.77 -8.93 11.08
CA ASP A 90 16.43 -7.63 10.93
C ASP A 90 15.79 -6.75 9.84
N ALA A 91 14.90 -7.29 9.02
CA ALA A 91 14.15 -6.51 8.03
C ALA A 91 13.14 -5.56 8.70
N VAL A 92 12.65 -5.91 9.90
CA VAL A 92 11.67 -5.14 10.64
C VAL A 92 12.39 -4.05 11.43
N ILE A 93 12.18 -2.79 11.05
CA ILE A 93 12.79 -1.62 11.71
C ILE A 93 11.90 -1.00 12.78
N GLY A 94 10.68 -1.51 12.96
CA GLY A 94 9.77 -1.04 13.97
C GLY A 94 8.42 -1.74 13.96
N VAL A 95 7.61 -1.41 14.96
CA VAL A 95 6.24 -1.88 15.12
C VAL A 95 5.31 -0.70 15.41
N LEU A 96 4.16 -0.70 14.76
CA LEU A 96 3.02 0.15 15.11
C LEU A 96 2.14 -0.65 16.07
N ALA A 97 1.82 -0.07 17.22
CA ALA A 97 1.03 -0.76 18.24
C ALA A 97 0.20 0.25 19.05
N PRO A 98 -0.86 -0.19 19.75
CA PRO A 98 -1.60 0.68 20.67
C PRO A 98 -0.71 1.06 21.85
N GLU A 99 -0.97 2.22 22.44
CA GLU A 99 -0.22 2.70 23.61
C GLU A 99 -0.23 1.68 24.76
N SER A 100 -1.32 0.93 24.93
CA SER A 100 -1.42 -0.13 25.95
C SER A 100 -0.43 -1.28 25.78
N ALA A 101 0.16 -1.45 24.59
CA ALA A 101 1.18 -2.47 24.31
C ALA A 101 2.61 -1.96 24.49
N ARG A 102 2.80 -0.68 24.84
CA ARG A 102 4.11 -0.01 24.92
C ARG A 102 5.08 -0.70 25.88
N GLU A 103 4.62 -1.03 27.09
CA GLU A 103 5.45 -1.69 28.11
C GLU A 103 6.00 -3.03 27.59
N LYS A 104 5.11 -3.86 27.01
CA LYS A 104 5.46 -5.17 26.45
C LYS A 104 6.48 -5.08 25.32
N PHE A 105 6.35 -4.11 24.40
CA PHE A 105 7.33 -3.95 23.33
C PHE A 105 8.66 -3.34 23.81
N GLY A 106 8.63 -2.54 24.87
CA GLY A 106 9.83 -2.06 25.55
C GLY A 106 10.63 -3.21 26.17
N GLU A 107 9.98 -4.19 26.80
CA GLU A 107 10.63 -5.39 27.34
C GLU A 107 11.31 -6.25 26.26
N LEU A 108 10.76 -6.23 25.04
CA LEU A 108 11.30 -6.95 23.88
C LEU A 108 12.42 -6.18 23.14
N GLY A 109 12.81 -5.00 23.63
CA GLY A 109 13.92 -4.21 23.08
C GLY A 109 13.55 -3.32 21.88
N PHE A 110 12.27 -3.18 21.55
CA PHE A 110 11.84 -2.26 20.49
C PHE A 110 11.82 -0.81 20.96
N GLN A 111 12.28 0.12 20.11
CA GLN A 111 12.10 1.55 20.35
C GLN A 111 10.65 1.96 20.09
N VAL A 112 9.88 2.19 21.16
CA VAL A 112 8.51 2.71 21.03
C VAL A 112 8.56 4.23 20.81
N ARG A 113 8.06 4.68 19.65
CA ARG A 113 7.90 6.10 19.33
C ARG A 113 6.42 6.49 19.37
N PRO A 114 6.08 7.70 19.84
CA PRO A 114 4.70 8.17 19.77
C PRO A 114 4.23 8.22 18.30
N PRO A 115 2.91 8.17 18.04
CA PRO A 115 2.37 8.40 16.71
C PRO A 115 2.91 9.71 16.14
N LEU A 116 3.15 9.75 14.83
CA LEU A 116 3.46 11.01 14.14
C LEU A 116 2.17 11.85 14.12
N ASP A 117 2.25 13.06 14.71
CA ASP A 117 1.16 14.05 14.74
C ASP A 117 0.74 14.53 13.34
#